data_AF-H5ZW31-F1
#
_entry.id   AF-H5ZW31-F1
#
_cell.length_a   1.000
_cell.length_b   1.000
_cell.length_c   1.000
_cell.angle_alpha   90.00
_cell.angle_beta   90.00
_cell.angle_gamma   90.00
#
_symmetry.space_group_name_H-M   'P 1'
#
loop_
_entity.id
_entity.type
_entity.pdbx_description
1 polymer ?
#
loop_
_entity_poly.entity_id
_entity_poly.type
_entity_poly.pdbx_seq_one_letter_code
_entity_poly.pdbx_strand_id
1 'polypeptide(L)' 'MKCRFGSRLCRDGTACVLFSHICDGERDCQDGSDEEGC' A
#
# COMPACT_ATOMS: atom_id res chain seq x y z
N MET A 1 -10.09 9.10 -3.39
CA MET A 1 -9.89 7.76 -3.98
C MET A 1 -10.57 6.72 -3.10
N LYS A 2 -11.19 5.68 -3.64
CA LYS A 2 -11.69 4.53 -2.85
C LYS A 2 -11.03 3.27 -3.40
N CYS A 3 -10.26 2.58 -2.56
CA CYS A 3 -9.64 1.31 -2.93
C CYS A 3 -10.69 0.19 -2.94
N ARG A 4 -10.45 -0.84 -3.75
CA ARG A 4 -11.33 -2.02 -3.79
C ARG A 4 -11.15 -2.84 -2.51
N PHE A 5 -12.15 -3.65 -2.19
CA PHE A 5 -12.04 -4.61 -1.10
C PHE A 5 -10.82 -5.52 -1.34
N GLY A 6 -9.98 -5.72 -0.32
CA GLY A 6 -8.70 -6.42 -0.45
C GLY A 6 -7.49 -5.54 -0.75
N SER A 7 -7.67 -4.20 -0.79
CA SER A 7 -6.56 -3.25 -0.96
C SER A 7 -6.63 -2.10 0.06
N ARG A 8 -5.46 -1.56 0.40
CA ARG A 8 -5.25 -0.41 1.27
C ARG A 8 -4.74 0.77 0.45
N LEU A 9 -5.17 1.98 0.79
CA LEU A 9 -4.65 3.20 0.18
C LEU A 9 -3.27 3.53 0.78
N CYS A 10 -2.31 3.87 -0.07
CA CYS A 10 -1.02 4.43 0.34
C CYS A 10 -1.22 5.70 1.17
N ARG A 11 -0.25 6.05 2.01
CA ARG A 11 -0.35 7.22 2.90
C ARG A 11 -0.44 8.52 2.11
N ASP A 12 0.25 8.63 0.99
CA ASP A 12 0.15 9.73 0.03
C ASP A 12 -1.20 9.81 -0.72
N GLY A 13 -2.02 8.76 -0.64
CA GLY A 13 -3.31 8.67 -1.29
C GLY A 13 -3.25 8.47 -2.81
N THR A 14 -2.08 8.20 -3.39
CA THR A 14 -1.87 8.15 -4.85
C THR A 14 -2.10 6.76 -5.44
N ALA A 15 -1.94 5.70 -4.64
CA ALA A 15 -2.09 4.32 -5.08
C ALA A 15 -2.84 3.46 -4.06
N CYS A 16 -3.39 2.34 -4.55
CA CYS A 16 -4.01 1.30 -3.74
C CYS A 16 -3.17 0.04 -3.87
N VAL A 17 -2.70 -0.49 -2.75
CA VAL A 17 -1.85 -1.68 -2.67
C VAL A 17 -2.68 -2.84 -2.13
N LEU A 18 -2.50 -4.04 -2.66
CA LEU A 18 -3.20 -5.23 -2.17
C LEU A 18 -2.74 -5.55 -0.74
N PHE A 19 -3.62 -6.10 0.10
CA PHE A 19 -3.20 -6.53 1.45
C PHE A 19 -2.10 -7.59 1.42
N SER A 20 -1.96 -8.34 0.33
CA SER A 20 -0.88 -9.30 0.13
C SER A 20 0.49 -8.65 -0.13
N HIS A 21 0.52 -7.38 -0.52
CA HIS A 21 1.74 -6.61 -0.78
C HIS A 21 1.99 -5.57 0.32
N ILE A 22 1.52 -5.84 1.54
CA ILE A 22 1.85 -5.01 2.69
C ILE A 22 2.89 -5.80 3.49
N CYS A 23 4.05 -5.19 3.73
CA CYS A 23 5.22 -5.82 4.31
C CYS A 23 5.72 -7.05 3.55
N ASP A 24 5.67 -7.01 2.22
CA ASP A 24 6.15 -8.13 1.40
C ASP A 24 7.63 -7.97 0.98
N GLY A 25 8.25 -6.84 1.34
CA GLY A 25 9.63 -6.50 1.01
C GLY A 25 9.78 -5.79 -0.34
N GLU A 26 8.68 -5.57 -1.07
CA GLU A 26 8.64 -4.76 -2.28
C GLU A 26 7.98 -3.41 -2.00
N ARG A 27 8.41 -2.37 -2.73
CA ARG A 27 7.87 -1.03 -2.54
C ARG A 27 6.78 -0.76 -3.57
N ASP A 28 5.53 -1.10 -3.24
CA ASP A 28 4.35 -0.88 -4.07
C ASP A 28 3.79 0.54 -3.93
N CYS A 29 3.88 1.16 -2.75
CA CYS A 29 3.53 2.58 -2.62
C CYS A 29 4.70 3.47 -3.05
N GLN A 30 4.40 4.56 -3.77
CA GLN A 30 5.46 5.50 -4.20
C GLN A 30 6.16 6.17 -3.01
N ASP A 31 5.45 6.35 -1.90
CA ASP A 31 5.97 6.82 -0.62
C ASP A 31 6.58 5.70 0.24
N GLY A 32 6.46 4.44 -0.16
CA GLY A 32 6.90 3.25 0.59
C GLY A 32 6.12 2.98 1.88
N SER A 33 4.95 3.60 2.04
CA SER A 33 4.14 3.50 3.27
C SER A 33 3.51 2.13 3.51
N ASP A 34 3.47 1.29 2.49
CA ASP A 34 3.15 -0.14 2.55
C ASP A 34 4.19 -0.96 3.33
N GLU A 35 5.47 -0.55 3.26
CA GLU A 35 6.59 -1.24 3.91
C GLU A 35 7.09 -0.55 5.19
N GLU A 36 6.53 0.62 5.53
CA GLU A 36 6.88 1.34 6.75
C GLU A 36 6.24 0.71 7.99
N GLY A 37 7.07 0.23 8.91
CA GLY A 37 6.64 -0.17 10.25
C GLY A 37 6.03 -1.56 10.34
N CYS A 38 6.48 -2.48 9.49
CA CYS A 38 6.63 -3.86 9.93
C CYS A 38 7.76 -4.01 10.96
#